data_AF-Q9XJ21-F1
#
_entry.id   AF-Q9XJ21-F1
#
_cell.length_a   1.000
_cell.length_b   1.000
_cell.length_c   1.000
_cell.angle_alpha   90.00
_cell.angle_beta   90.00
_cell.angle_gamma   90.00
#
_symmetry.space_group_name_H-M   'P 1'
#
loop_
_entity.id
_entity.type
_entity.pdbx_description
1 polymer ?
#
loop_
_entity_poly.entity_id
_entity_poly.type
_entity_poly.pdbx_seq_one_letter_code
_entity_poly.pdbx_strand_id
1 'polypeptide(L)' 'VERSTAYQPWIWTAGNHELDFAPEIGETKPFKPYTHRYHVPFRASDSTSPLWYSIKRASAYIIVLSSYSAYGKY' A
#
# COMPACT_ATOMS: atom_id res chain seq x y z
N VAL A 1 9.92 -1.64 -12.30
CA VAL A 1 8.94 -2.68 -11.89
C VAL A 1 9.34 -3.98 -12.57
N GLU A 2 9.15 -5.13 -11.93
CA GLU A 2 9.48 -6.44 -12.50
C GLU A 2 8.61 -6.76 -13.72
N ARG A 3 9.15 -7.45 -14.74
CA ARG A 3 8.42 -7.77 -15.99
C ARG A 3 7.16 -8.61 -15.75
N SER A 4 7.16 -9.47 -14.73
CA SER A 4 6.01 -10.31 -14.36
C SER A 4 4.75 -9.48 -14.12
N THR A 5 4.87 -8.29 -13.54
CA THR A 5 3.75 -7.39 -13.23
C THR A 5 3.01 -6.85 -14.46
N ALA A 6 3.63 -6.92 -15.65
CA ALA A 6 2.98 -6.54 -16.90
C ALA A 6 1.97 -7.58 -17.39
N TYR A 7 2.13 -8.84 -16.97
CA TYR A 7 1.31 -9.96 -17.44
C TYR A 7 0.41 -10.56 -16.36
N GLN A 8 0.71 -10.31 -15.08
CA GLN A 8 -0.12 -10.74 -13.96
C GLN A 8 -0.17 -9.67 -12.87
N PRO A 9 -1.34 -9.40 -12.27
CA PRO A 9 -1.45 -8.40 -11.22
C PRO A 9 -0.82 -8.90 -9.92
N TRP A 10 -0.01 -8.03 -9.31
CA TRP A 10 0.48 -8.19 -7.96
C TRP A 10 -0.39 -7.35 -7.01
N ILE A 11 -0.62 -7.87 -5.80
CA ILE A 11 -1.37 -7.18 -4.74
C ILE A 11 -0.34 -6.63 -3.76
N TRP A 12 -0.26 -5.30 -3.65
CA TRP A 12 0.82 -4.62 -2.94
C TRP A 12 0.45 -4.37 -1.47
N THR A 13 1.40 -4.67 -0.57
CA THR A 13 1.38 -4.32 0.85
C THR A 13 2.61 -3.46 1.15
N ALA A 14 2.45 -2.35 1.87
CA ALA A 14 3.57 -1.50 2.28
C ALA A 14 4.22 -2.04 3.57
N GLY A 15 5.51 -2.34 3.52
CA GLY A 15 6.34 -2.71 4.68
C GLY A 15 7.13 -1.53 5.25
N ASN A 16 8.07 -1.79 6.16
CA ASN A 16 8.91 -0.75 6.75
C ASN A 16 9.87 -0.13 5.73
N HIS A 17 10.40 -0.92 4.79
CA HIS A 17 11.32 -0.41 3.79
C HIS A 17 10.64 0.53 2.78
N GLU A 18 9.30 0.53 2.73
CA GLU A 18 8.53 1.50 1.95
C GLU A 18 8.27 2.80 2.71
N LEU A 19 8.59 2.91 4.01
CA LEU A 19 8.40 4.16 4.75
C LEU A 19 9.17 5.30 4.11
N ASP A 20 10.41 5.04 3.67
CA ASP A 20 11.31 6.04 3.07
C ASP A 20 11.31 7.36 3.85
N PHE A 21 11.20 7.27 5.18
CA PHE A 21 11.19 8.41 6.10
C PHE A 21 12.63 8.67 6.54
N ALA A 22 13.26 9.65 5.90
CA ALA A 22 14.65 10.05 6.08
C ALA A 22 14.74 11.57 6.32
N PRO A 23 14.40 12.06 7.52
CA PRO A 23 14.46 13.48 7.87
C PRO A 23 15.84 14.12 7.66
N GLU A 24 16.92 13.34 7.81
CA GLU A 24 18.31 13.77 7.62
C GLU A 24 18.63 14.29 6.22
N ILE A 25 17.82 13.90 5.22
CA ILE A 25 17.92 14.40 3.84
C ILE A 25 16.66 15.16 3.40
N GLY A 26 15.82 15.59 4.35
CA GLY A 26 14.60 16.36 4.08
C GLY A 26 13.39 15.52 3.65
N GLU A 27 13.47 14.18 3.73
CA GLU A 27 12.41 13.28 3.31
C GLU A 27 11.51 12.88 4.49
N THR A 28 10.52 13.70 4.78
CA THR A 28 9.66 13.56 5.97
C THR A 28 8.27 13.02 5.68
N LYS A 29 7.94 12.76 4.40
CA LYS A 29 6.63 12.22 4.01
C LYS A 29 6.71 10.69 3.92
N PRO A 30 6.07 9.94 4.82
CA PRO A 30 6.11 8.47 4.78
C PRO A 30 5.50 7.94 3.48
N PHE A 31 6.05 6.83 2.99
CA PHE A 31 5.57 6.11 1.81
C PHE A 31 5.58 6.93 0.52
N LYS A 32 6.36 8.02 0.46
CA LYS A 32 6.37 8.89 -0.73
C LYS A 32 6.73 8.10 -1.99
N PRO A 33 7.83 7.35 -2.10
CA PRO A 33 8.15 6.62 -3.33
C PRO A 33 7.14 5.51 -3.64
N TYR A 34 6.68 4.76 -2.62
CA TYR A 34 5.69 3.69 -2.77
C TYR A 34 4.38 4.21 -3.38
N THR A 35 3.78 5.24 -2.77
CA THR A 35 2.47 5.77 -3.18
C THR A 35 2.47 6.41 -4.56
N HIS A 36 3.62 6.86 -5.07
CA HIS A 36 3.73 7.41 -6.43
C HIS A 36 3.89 6.32 -7.50
N ARG A 37 4.37 5.12 -7.13
CA ARG A 37 4.75 4.07 -8.09
C ARG A 37 3.74 2.92 -8.15
N TYR A 38 3.10 2.60 -7.02
CA TYR A 38 2.23 1.45 -6.87
C TYR A 38 0.83 1.86 -6.45
N HIS A 39 -0.02 2.17 -7.44
CA HIS A 39 -1.42 2.47 -7.19
C HIS A 39 -2.21 1.21 -6.87
N VAL A 40 -3.12 1.32 -5.90
CA VAL A 40 -4.00 0.24 -5.45
C VAL A 40 -5.46 0.69 -5.45
N PRO A 41 -6.45 -0.20 -5.59
CA PRO A 41 -7.86 0.15 -5.73
C PRO A 41 -8.54 0.46 -4.39
N PHE A 42 -7.92 1.25 -3.52
CA PHE A 42 -8.41 1.46 -2.15
C PHE A 42 -9.80 2.09 -2.05
N ARG A 43 -10.16 2.95 -3.00
CA ARG A 43 -11.51 3.54 -3.08
C ARG A 43 -12.59 2.53 -3.44
N ALA A 44 -12.25 1.43 -4.12
CA ALA A 44 -13.22 0.40 -4.48
C ALA A 44 -13.68 -0.43 -3.26
N SER A 45 -12.95 -0.34 -2.15
CA SER A 45 -13.29 -0.94 -0.86
C SER A 45 -13.65 0.09 0.20
N ASP A 46 -14.04 1.30 -0.20
CA ASP A 46 -14.39 2.43 0.69
C ASP A 46 -13.28 2.81 1.69
N SER A 47 -12.02 2.52 1.36
CA SER A 47 -10.89 2.99 2.16
C SER A 47 -10.58 4.46 1.85
N THR A 48 -10.06 5.16 2.85
CA THR A 48 -9.56 6.54 2.75
C THR A 48 -8.06 6.61 2.42
N SER A 49 -7.35 5.47 2.35
CA SER A 49 -5.89 5.44 2.18
C SER A 49 -5.43 4.30 1.27
N PRO A 50 -4.40 4.51 0.42
CA PRO A 50 -3.77 3.44 -0.36
C PRO A 50 -2.98 2.43 0.48
N LEU A 51 -2.85 2.63 1.79
CA LEU A 51 -2.07 1.76 2.67
C LEU A 51 -2.91 0.61 3.26
N TRP A 52 -4.25 0.71 3.24
CA TRP A 52 -5.15 -0.37 3.66
C TRP A 52 -6.35 -0.44 2.71
N TYR A 53 -6.67 -1.63 2.22
CA TYR A 53 -7.75 -1.84 1.26
C TYR A 53 -8.15 -3.31 1.20
N SER A 54 -9.23 -3.62 0.48
CA SER A 54 -9.59 -5.00 0.18
C SER A 54 -9.88 -5.20 -1.31
N ILE A 55 -9.77 -6.44 -1.76
CA ILE A 55 -10.22 -6.86 -3.09
C ILE A 55 -10.96 -8.20 -3.03
N LYS A 56 -11.82 -8.44 -4.02
CA LYS A 56 -12.39 -9.75 -4.32
C LYS A 56 -11.73 -10.31 -5.57
N ARG A 57 -11.18 -11.52 -5.51
CA ARG A 57 -10.64 -12.22 -6.68
C ARG A 57 -10.99 -13.69 -6.61
N ALA A 58 -11.73 -14.18 -7.61
CA ALA A 58 -12.31 -15.52 -7.60
C ALA A 58 -13.09 -15.78 -6.29
N SER A 59 -12.75 -16.84 -5.56
CA SER A 59 -13.37 -17.21 -4.28
C SER A 59 -12.71 -16.57 -3.05
N ALA A 60 -11.73 -15.68 -3.22
CA ALA A 60 -10.99 -15.05 -2.13
C ALA A 60 -11.40 -13.58 -1.89
N TYR A 61 -11.63 -13.25 -0.61
CA TYR A 61 -11.71 -11.89 -0.11
C TYR A 61 -10.39 -11.56 0.60
N ILE A 62 -9.60 -10.64 0.03
CA ILE A 62 -8.26 -10.33 0.51
C ILE A 62 -8.30 -8.96 1.19
N ILE A 63 -7.84 -8.89 2.43
CA ILE A 63 -7.72 -7.65 3.20
C ILE A 63 -6.24 -7.34 3.35
N VAL A 64 -5.84 -6.15 2.90
CA VAL A 64 -4.49 -5.62 3.05
C VAL A 64 -4.51 -4.55 4.14
N LEU A 65 -3.67 -4.72 5.16
CA LEU A 65 -3.50 -3.79 6.29
C LEU A 65 -2.10 -3.15 6.25
N SER A 66 -1.91 -2.06 6.99
CA SER A 66 -0.62 -1.35 7.09
C SER A 66 -0.07 -1.36 8.51
N SER A 67 0.97 -2.16 8.75
CA SER A 67 1.67 -2.28 10.04
C SER A 67 2.27 -0.96 10.55
N TYR A 68 2.44 0.02 9.68
CA TYR A 68 3.10 1.28 9.94
C TYR A 68 2.16 2.49 9.81
N SER A 69 0.85 2.23 9.83
CA SER A 69 -0.19 3.25 9.92
C SER A 69 -0.90 3.17 11.27
N ALA A 70 -1.63 4.24 11.65
CA ALA A 70 -2.42 4.23 12.87
C ALA A 70 -3.51 3.15 12.80
N TYR A 71 -3.50 2.23 13.76
CA TYR A 71 -4.62 1.34 14.04
C TYR A 71 -5.54 2.05 15.01
N GLY A 72 -6.83 2.16 14.67
CA GLY A 72 -7.82 2.69 15.59
C GLY A 72 -7.72 1.95 16.92
N LYS A 73 -7.41 2.70 17.99
CA LYS A 73 -7.62 2.23 19.36
C LYS A 73 -9.01 2.71 19.77
N TYR A 74 -9.77 1.79 20.35
CA TYR A 74 -11.06 2.05 21.00
C TYR A 74 -10.98 3.24 21.96
#